data_AF-A0A2V9L7A1-F1
#
_entry.id   AF-A0A2V9L7A1-F1
#
_cell.length_a   1.000
_cell.length_b   1.000
_cell.length_c   1.000
_cell.angle_alpha   90.00
_cell.angle_beta   90.00
_cell.angle_gamma   90.00
#
_symmetry.space_group_name_H-M   'P 1'
#
loop_
_entity.id
_entity.type
_entity.pdbx_description
1 polymer ?
#
loop_
_entity_poly.entity_id
_entity_poly.type
_entity_poly.pdbx_seq_one_letter_code
_entity_poly.pdbx_strand_id
1 'polypeptide(L)'
;MPQVIPSSKVYDAVIVGSGAGGGMAAYVLTRAGAKCLMLEAGRWYDTAKESKMMEWNYDAPHRGAGTPDKPFGYFDATVDGGWQVRGEPYTTAPGNEWMWWRSRMLGGRTNHWGRISLRMGPYDFKPYSRDGKGFDWPITYDDLTPYYDKTEELIGVFGSHEGVENTPDGKFLPPPKPRCYELVVQKACQKLGIP
;
A
#
# COMPACT_ATOMS: atom_id res chain seq x y z
N MET A 1 -35.51 -16.18 37.18
CA MET A 1 -35.19 -16.66 35.81
C MET A 1 -33.70 -16.91 35.76
N PRO A 2 -33.22 -18.10 35.33
CA PRO A 2 -31.79 -18.32 35.18
C PRO A 2 -31.25 -17.40 34.07
N GLN A 3 -30.23 -16.63 34.40
CA GLN A 3 -29.57 -15.70 33.49
C GLN A 3 -28.60 -16.52 32.63
N VAL A 4 -28.99 -16.84 31.39
CA VAL A 4 -28.11 -17.48 30.42
C VAL A 4 -27.06 -16.46 30.01
N ILE A 5 -25.84 -16.58 30.54
CA ILE A 5 -24.70 -15.80 30.08
C ILE A 5 -24.30 -16.39 28.72
N PRO A 6 -24.40 -15.63 27.61
CA PRO A 6 -23.95 -16.12 26.31
C PRO A 6 -22.46 -16.44 26.40
N SER A 7 -22.03 -17.60 25.89
CA SER A 7 -20.60 -17.87 25.78
C SER A 7 -19.96 -16.86 24.84
N SER A 8 -18.77 -16.38 25.21
CA SER A 8 -18.01 -15.46 24.37
C SER A 8 -17.73 -16.11 23.02
N LYS A 9 -17.99 -15.39 21.92
CA LYS A 9 -17.65 -15.86 20.58
C LYS A 9 -16.14 -16.05 20.47
N VAL A 10 -15.72 -17.27 20.17
CA VAL A 10 -14.31 -17.64 20.00
C VAL A 10 -13.90 -17.48 18.53
N TYR A 11 -12.73 -16.91 18.31
CA TYR A 11 -12.10 -16.73 17.00
C TYR A 11 -10.73 -17.41 17.02
N ASP A 12 -10.31 -17.93 15.86
CA ASP A 12 -9.01 -18.60 15.70
C ASP A 12 -7.87 -17.55 15.61
N ALA A 13 -8.17 -16.37 15.07
CA ALA A 13 -7.24 -15.27 14.96
C ALA A 13 -7.93 -13.91 15.15
N VAL A 14 -7.21 -12.98 15.77
CA VAL A 14 -7.58 -11.55 15.84
C VAL A 14 -6.59 -10.76 15.00
N ILE A 15 -7.11 -10.03 14.01
CA ILE A 15 -6.36 -9.21 13.08
C ILE A 15 -6.58 -7.74 13.46
N VAL A 16 -5.53 -7.07 13.89
CA VAL A 16 -5.59 -5.66 14.32
C VAL A 16 -5.13 -4.76 13.16
N GLY A 17 -6.09 -4.08 12.54
CA GLY A 17 -5.93 -3.23 11.38
C GLY A 17 -6.34 -3.93 10.08
N SER A 18 -7.12 -3.23 9.26
CA SER A 18 -7.64 -3.74 7.98
C SER A 18 -6.85 -3.26 6.75
N GLY A 19 -5.65 -2.70 6.98
CA GLY A 19 -4.74 -2.24 5.92
C GLY A 19 -4.17 -3.38 5.08
N ALA A 20 -3.23 -3.07 4.17
CA ALA A 20 -2.62 -4.05 3.25
C ALA A 20 -2.25 -5.39 3.89
N GLY A 21 -1.49 -5.35 5.00
CA GLY A 21 -1.06 -6.56 5.71
C GLY A 21 -2.21 -7.31 6.39
N GLY A 22 -3.09 -6.61 7.10
CA GLY A 22 -4.21 -7.23 7.81
C GLY A 22 -5.28 -7.79 6.86
N GLY A 23 -5.57 -7.08 5.76
CA GLY A 23 -6.44 -7.56 4.70
C GLY A 23 -5.89 -8.82 4.03
N MET A 24 -4.58 -8.87 3.75
CA MET A 24 -3.96 -10.07 3.18
C MET A 24 -3.94 -11.24 4.17
N ALA A 25 -3.65 -10.97 5.45
CA ALA A 25 -3.73 -11.99 6.50
C ALA A 25 -5.16 -12.54 6.62
N ALA A 26 -6.17 -11.67 6.60
CA ALA A 26 -7.58 -12.07 6.63
C ALA A 26 -7.93 -12.92 5.42
N TYR A 27 -7.51 -12.51 4.22
CA TYR A 27 -7.72 -13.26 2.98
C TYR A 27 -7.14 -14.68 3.07
N VAL A 28 -5.88 -14.81 3.50
CA VAL A 28 -5.21 -16.13 3.60
C VAL A 28 -5.86 -17.01 4.67
N LEU A 29 -6.04 -16.48 5.88
CA LEU A 29 -6.56 -17.25 7.02
C LEU A 29 -8.01 -17.70 6.79
N THR A 30 -8.87 -16.82 6.27
CA THR A 30 -10.27 -17.16 6.04
C THR A 30 -10.44 -18.14 4.89
N ARG A 31 -9.61 -18.06 3.84
CA ARG A 31 -9.58 -19.08 2.77
C ARG A 31 -9.08 -20.45 3.25
N ALA A 32 -8.28 -20.49 4.31
CA ALA A 32 -7.89 -21.73 4.99
C ALA A 32 -8.97 -22.22 5.99
N GLY A 33 -10.11 -21.53 6.12
CA GLY A 33 -11.23 -21.93 6.97
C GLY A 33 -11.21 -21.34 8.39
N ALA A 34 -10.23 -20.50 8.73
CA ALA A 34 -10.14 -19.90 10.06
C ALA A 34 -11.21 -18.81 10.28
N LYS A 35 -11.81 -18.79 11.47
CA LYS A 35 -12.73 -17.74 11.92
C LYS A 35 -11.92 -16.58 12.47
N CYS A 36 -11.83 -15.51 11.70
CA CYS A 36 -11.08 -14.32 12.07
C CYS A 36 -11.98 -13.20 12.61
N LEU A 37 -11.52 -12.47 13.62
CA LEU A 37 -12.03 -11.16 14.02
C LEU A 37 -11.08 -10.08 13.52
N MET A 38 -11.55 -9.16 12.69
CA MET A 38 -10.76 -8.02 12.24
C MET A 38 -11.22 -6.75 12.95
N LEU A 39 -10.27 -6.04 13.57
CA LEU A 39 -10.51 -4.78 14.27
C LEU A 39 -9.89 -3.63 13.47
N GLU A 40 -10.69 -2.66 13.06
CA GLU A 40 -10.23 -1.44 12.42
C GLU A 40 -10.53 -0.25 13.33
N ALA A 41 -9.54 0.64 13.50
CA ALA A 41 -9.70 1.84 14.32
C ALA A 41 -10.55 2.91 13.60
N GLY A 42 -10.53 2.89 12.28
CA GLY A 42 -11.31 3.77 11.42
C GLY A 42 -12.73 3.32 11.11
N ARG A 43 -13.47 4.20 10.44
CA ARG A 43 -14.79 3.87 9.92
C ARG A 43 -14.73 2.96 8.69
N TRP A 44 -15.87 2.34 8.39
CA TRP A 44 -16.11 1.74 7.09
C TRP A 44 -15.98 2.81 5.99
N TYR A 45 -15.23 2.48 4.95
CA TYR A 45 -15.11 3.28 3.73
C TYR A 45 -15.59 2.45 2.56
N ASP A 46 -16.69 2.87 1.95
CA ASP A 46 -17.26 2.20 0.79
C ASP A 46 -16.58 2.74 -0.48
N THR A 47 -15.49 2.09 -0.88
CA THR A 47 -14.70 2.52 -2.05
C THR A 47 -15.54 2.65 -3.32
N ALA A 48 -16.64 1.89 -3.48
CA ALA A 48 -17.49 1.98 -4.66
C ALA A 48 -18.35 3.25 -4.68
N LYS A 49 -18.65 3.85 -3.52
CA LYS A 49 -19.52 5.04 -3.41
C LYS A 49 -18.76 6.31 -3.09
N GLU A 50 -17.69 6.19 -2.32
CA GLU A 50 -16.97 7.33 -1.75
C GLU A 50 -15.73 7.71 -2.56
N SER A 51 -15.14 6.75 -3.29
CA SER A 51 -13.93 7.01 -4.08
C SER A 51 -14.20 8.01 -5.20
N LYS A 52 -13.36 9.04 -5.25
CA LYS A 52 -13.37 10.08 -6.28
C LYS A 52 -12.31 9.87 -7.35
N MET A 53 -11.46 8.84 -7.22
CA MET A 53 -10.28 8.62 -8.06
C MET A 53 -10.54 8.55 -9.57
N MET A 54 -11.77 8.21 -9.99
CA MET A 54 -12.14 8.07 -11.40
C MET A 54 -12.95 9.27 -11.93
N GLU A 55 -13.22 10.26 -11.09
CA GLU A 55 -13.89 11.51 -11.52
C GLU A 55 -12.87 12.45 -12.19
N TRP A 56 -13.36 13.38 -13.00
CA TRP A 56 -12.50 14.31 -13.72
C TRP A 56 -12.17 15.56 -12.91
N ASN A 57 -11.00 16.15 -13.17
CA ASN A 57 -10.59 17.41 -12.53
C ASN A 57 -11.58 18.55 -12.75
N TYR A 58 -12.36 18.57 -13.83
CA TYR A 58 -13.35 19.61 -14.08
C TYR A 58 -14.66 19.40 -13.31
N ASP A 59 -14.93 18.19 -12.84
CA ASP A 59 -16.08 17.88 -11.97
C ASP A 59 -15.76 18.16 -10.49
N ALA A 60 -14.47 18.25 -10.15
CA ALA A 60 -13.98 18.48 -8.80
C ALA A 60 -14.04 19.97 -8.38
N PRO A 61 -14.50 20.28 -7.15
CA PRO A 61 -14.34 21.61 -6.56
C PRO A 61 -12.88 22.06 -6.61
N HIS A 62 -12.65 23.34 -6.91
CA HIS A 62 -11.31 23.93 -7.05
C HIS A 62 -10.36 23.15 -7.97
N ARG A 63 -10.89 22.44 -8.97
CA ARG A 63 -10.13 21.55 -9.88
C ARG A 63 -9.30 20.49 -9.16
N GLY A 64 -9.73 20.07 -7.98
CA GLY A 64 -9.04 19.10 -7.14
C GLY A 64 -7.86 19.66 -6.34
N ALA A 65 -7.74 20.98 -6.19
CA ALA A 65 -6.73 21.59 -5.34
C ALA A 65 -6.86 21.13 -3.87
N GLY A 66 -5.71 21.02 -3.19
CA GLY A 66 -5.65 20.68 -1.78
C GLY A 66 -6.25 21.77 -0.89
N THR A 67 -6.80 21.35 0.25
CA THR A 67 -7.29 22.22 1.32
C THR A 67 -6.54 21.91 2.63
N PRO A 68 -6.60 22.76 3.66
CA PRO A 68 -6.01 22.45 4.97
C PRO A 68 -6.49 21.11 5.55
N ASP A 69 -7.75 20.76 5.32
CA ASP A 69 -8.34 19.50 5.81
C ASP A 69 -8.06 18.31 4.88
N LYS A 70 -7.76 18.58 3.60
CA LYS A 70 -7.52 17.55 2.58
C LYS A 70 -6.31 17.95 1.71
N PRO A 71 -5.08 17.74 2.19
CA PRO A 71 -3.86 18.21 1.52
C PRO A 71 -3.70 17.74 0.07
N PHE A 72 -4.18 16.53 -0.26
CA PHE A 72 -4.15 15.98 -1.63
C PHE A 72 -5.45 16.21 -2.41
N GLY A 73 -6.32 17.09 -1.90
CA GLY A 73 -7.48 17.60 -2.62
C GLY A 73 -8.63 16.60 -2.76
N TYR A 74 -9.59 16.93 -3.62
CA TYR A 74 -10.87 16.24 -3.76
C TYR A 74 -10.75 14.71 -3.93
N PHE A 75 -9.73 14.26 -4.66
CA PHE A 75 -9.49 12.85 -5.02
C PHE A 75 -8.92 11.99 -3.91
N ASP A 76 -8.38 12.59 -2.86
CA ASP A 76 -7.78 11.87 -1.75
C ASP A 76 -8.83 11.02 -1.01
N ALA A 77 -8.59 9.72 -0.92
CA ALA A 77 -9.50 8.81 -0.22
C ALA A 77 -9.31 8.82 1.30
N THR A 78 -8.32 9.55 1.83
CA THR A 78 -7.98 9.54 3.25
C THR A 78 -9.16 10.05 4.10
N VAL A 79 -9.55 9.24 5.07
CA VAL A 79 -10.56 9.55 6.09
C VAL A 79 -9.90 9.51 7.45
N ASP A 80 -10.26 10.47 8.31
CA ASP A 80 -9.82 10.60 9.71
C ASP A 80 -8.30 10.40 9.87
N GLY A 81 -7.56 11.02 8.94
CA GLY A 81 -6.12 10.83 8.79
C GLY A 81 -5.46 12.04 8.13
N GLY A 82 -4.25 11.85 7.60
CA GLY A 82 -3.42 12.89 7.01
C GLY A 82 -2.01 12.90 7.59
N TRP A 83 -1.35 14.05 7.50
CA TRP A 83 -0.03 14.29 8.12
C TRP A 83 -0.08 14.33 9.65
N GLN A 84 -1.24 14.58 10.22
CA GLN A 84 -1.51 14.54 11.65
C GLN A 84 -2.81 13.79 11.87
N VAL A 85 -2.83 12.93 12.89
CA VAL A 85 -4.04 12.22 13.29
C VAL A 85 -4.47 12.76 14.65
N ARG A 86 -5.75 13.16 14.75
CA ARG A 86 -6.29 13.72 15.99
C ARG A 86 -6.15 12.70 17.12
N GLY A 87 -5.52 13.11 18.22
CA GLY A 87 -5.31 12.26 19.39
C GLY A 87 -4.11 11.30 19.28
N GLU A 88 -3.38 11.31 18.18
CA GLU A 88 -2.17 10.50 17.97
C GLU A 88 -0.98 11.37 17.54
N PRO A 89 -0.45 12.23 18.43
CA PRO A 89 0.66 13.13 18.08
C PRO A 89 1.95 12.35 17.82
N TYR A 90 2.71 12.76 16.80
CA TYR A 90 4.06 12.26 16.57
C TYR A 90 5.06 12.98 17.46
N THR A 91 5.98 12.22 18.05
CA THR A 91 7.16 12.76 18.71
C THR A 91 8.30 12.85 17.71
N THR A 92 8.87 14.04 17.53
CA THR A 92 10.04 14.27 16.69
C THR A 92 11.23 14.68 17.55
N ALA A 93 12.42 14.20 17.19
CA ALA A 93 13.64 14.60 17.89
C ALA A 93 13.94 16.09 17.62
N PRO A 94 14.54 16.83 18.57
CA PRO A 94 14.94 18.23 18.35
C PRO A 94 15.77 18.39 17.06
N GLY A 95 15.47 19.42 16.29
CA GLY A 95 16.14 19.70 15.01
C GLY A 95 15.75 18.79 13.85
N ASN A 96 14.77 17.89 14.03
CA ASN A 96 14.28 17.01 12.98
C ASN A 96 12.83 17.34 12.61
N GLU A 97 12.56 17.33 11.32
CA GLU A 97 11.20 17.32 10.79
C GLU A 97 10.82 15.88 10.42
N TRP A 98 9.62 15.46 10.84
CA TRP A 98 9.09 14.15 10.50
C TRP A 98 7.63 14.28 10.13
N MET A 99 7.28 13.74 8.97
CA MET A 99 5.91 13.70 8.49
C MET A 99 5.55 12.27 8.15
N TRP A 100 4.39 11.83 8.63
CA TRP A 100 3.89 10.49 8.34
C TRP A 100 2.43 10.57 7.94
N TRP A 101 2.10 10.15 6.72
CA TRP A 101 0.72 10.04 6.29
C TRP A 101 0.04 8.79 6.84
N ARG A 102 -1.07 8.95 7.56
CA ARG A 102 -1.89 7.85 8.08
C ARG A 102 -3.32 7.98 7.56
N SER A 103 -3.99 6.83 7.45
CA SER A 103 -5.43 6.76 7.27
C SER A 103 -6.05 5.88 8.35
N ARG A 104 -7.20 6.29 8.88
CA ARG A 104 -8.00 5.53 9.83
C ARG A 104 -9.31 5.17 9.15
N MET A 105 -9.27 4.10 8.37
CA MET A 105 -10.39 3.65 7.55
C MET A 105 -10.22 2.19 7.12
N LEU A 106 -11.32 1.53 6.78
CA LEU A 106 -11.27 0.20 6.18
C LEU A 106 -10.36 0.17 4.95
N GLY A 107 -9.44 -0.80 4.88
CA GLY A 107 -8.44 -0.92 3.81
C GLY A 107 -7.16 -0.08 4.06
N GLY A 108 -7.21 0.87 5.00
CA GLY A 108 -6.07 1.69 5.38
C GLY A 108 -5.46 2.43 4.19
N ARG A 109 -4.14 2.39 4.05
CA ARG A 109 -3.41 3.16 3.03
C ARG A 109 -3.52 2.61 1.61
N THR A 110 -4.10 1.42 1.41
CA THR A 110 -4.34 0.90 0.04
C THR A 110 -5.38 1.72 -0.72
N ASN A 111 -6.20 2.52 -0.03
CA ASN A 111 -7.11 3.46 -0.67
C ASN A 111 -6.41 4.73 -1.19
N HIS A 112 -5.22 5.06 -0.67
CA HIS A 112 -4.51 6.33 -0.94
C HIS A 112 -3.17 6.15 -1.67
N TRP A 113 -2.53 4.99 -1.58
CA TRP A 113 -1.19 4.75 -2.12
C TRP A 113 -1.04 5.09 -3.61
N GLY A 114 0.20 5.37 -4.03
CA GLY A 114 0.55 5.70 -5.41
C GLY A 114 0.50 4.52 -6.40
N ARG A 115 0.10 3.32 -5.96
CA ARG A 115 0.03 2.09 -6.78
C ARG A 115 1.36 1.70 -7.45
N ILE A 116 2.47 2.03 -6.81
CA ILE A 116 3.81 1.58 -7.20
C ILE A 116 4.09 0.27 -6.47
N SER A 117 4.24 -0.82 -7.23
CA SER A 117 4.37 -2.19 -6.72
C SER A 117 5.69 -2.81 -7.16
N LEU A 118 6.80 -2.33 -6.60
CA LEU A 118 8.14 -2.84 -6.90
C LEU A 118 8.48 -4.04 -6.01
N ARG A 119 9.22 -5.00 -6.57
CA ARG A 119 9.87 -6.06 -5.79
C ARG A 119 11.12 -5.52 -5.12
N MET A 120 11.36 -5.98 -3.89
CA MET A 120 12.72 -5.97 -3.35
C MET A 120 13.57 -6.96 -4.13
N GLY A 121 14.81 -6.60 -4.46
CA GLY A 121 15.77 -7.48 -5.12
C GLY A 121 16.65 -8.27 -4.13
N PRO A 122 17.51 -9.17 -4.63
CA PRO A 122 18.36 -10.01 -3.79
C PRO A 122 19.20 -9.23 -2.77
N TYR A 123 19.63 -8.02 -3.12
CA TYR A 123 20.50 -7.22 -2.28
C TYR A 123 19.78 -6.59 -1.09
N ASP A 124 18.48 -6.34 -1.22
CA ASP A 124 17.67 -5.73 -0.16
C ASP A 124 17.50 -6.68 1.04
N PHE A 125 17.67 -7.98 0.82
CA PHE A 125 17.64 -9.00 1.87
C PHE A 125 19.00 -9.20 2.55
N LYS A 126 20.11 -8.74 1.96
CA LYS A 126 21.48 -8.91 2.49
C LYS A 126 22.27 -7.59 2.64
N PRO A 127 21.68 -6.54 3.24
CA PRO A 127 22.32 -5.23 3.31
C PRO A 127 23.57 -5.24 4.21
N TYR A 128 23.64 -6.10 5.23
CA TYR A 128 24.80 -6.16 6.11
C TYR A 128 25.96 -6.87 5.43
N SER A 129 25.72 -8.03 4.81
CA SER A 129 26.77 -8.73 4.06
C SER A 129 27.27 -7.93 2.85
N ARG A 130 26.40 -7.13 2.20
CA ARG A 130 26.78 -6.31 1.03
C ARG A 130 27.50 -5.01 1.43
N ASP A 131 26.90 -4.23 2.32
CA ASP A 131 27.33 -2.85 2.59
C ASP A 131 27.89 -2.63 4.01
N GLY A 132 27.84 -3.65 4.87
CA GLY A 132 28.16 -3.53 6.30
C GLY A 132 27.13 -2.76 7.12
N LYS A 133 25.92 -2.53 6.59
CA LYS A 133 24.87 -1.71 7.21
C LYS A 133 23.61 -2.50 7.51
N GLY A 134 22.94 -2.17 8.61
CA GLY A 134 21.68 -2.82 8.99
C GLY A 134 21.86 -4.29 9.37
N PHE A 135 20.93 -5.13 8.96
CA PHE A 135 20.94 -6.56 9.25
C PHE A 135 20.49 -7.37 8.04
N ASP A 136 21.12 -8.52 7.83
CA ASP A 136 20.65 -9.48 6.85
C ASP A 136 19.35 -10.13 7.30
N TRP A 137 18.40 -10.21 6.37
CA TRP A 137 17.15 -10.91 6.61
C TRP A 137 17.41 -12.41 6.69
N PRO A 138 16.66 -13.15 7.52
CA PRO A 138 16.76 -14.61 7.62
C PRO A 138 16.13 -15.34 6.42
N ILE A 139 15.65 -14.60 5.42
CA ILE A 139 15.06 -15.07 4.17
C ILE A 139 15.79 -14.41 3.00
N THR A 140 15.53 -14.93 1.81
CA THR A 140 16.10 -14.47 0.54
C THR A 140 15.00 -13.99 -0.40
N TYR A 141 15.41 -13.38 -1.52
CA TYR A 141 14.49 -13.06 -2.60
C TYR A 141 13.76 -14.32 -3.10
N ASP A 142 14.47 -15.43 -3.28
CA ASP A 142 13.90 -16.69 -3.79
C ASP A 142 12.82 -17.27 -2.87
N ASP A 143 12.94 -17.07 -1.56
CA ASP A 143 11.91 -17.45 -0.59
C ASP A 143 10.61 -16.65 -0.79
N LEU A 144 10.72 -15.39 -1.21
CA LEU A 144 9.57 -14.50 -1.43
C LEU A 144 9.03 -14.50 -2.86
N THR A 145 9.81 -14.91 -3.86
CA THR A 145 9.40 -14.95 -5.28
C THR A 145 8.02 -15.59 -5.47
N PRO A 146 7.70 -16.77 -4.88
CA PRO A 146 6.38 -17.38 -5.05
C PRO A 146 5.23 -16.55 -4.46
N TYR A 147 5.50 -15.68 -3.48
CA TYR A 147 4.50 -14.82 -2.85
C TYR A 147 4.34 -13.49 -3.60
N TYR A 148 5.42 -12.95 -4.16
CA TYR A 148 5.35 -11.83 -5.10
C TYR A 148 4.49 -12.21 -6.31
N ASP A 149 4.79 -13.35 -6.95
CA ASP A 149 4.02 -13.86 -8.10
C ASP A 149 2.52 -13.96 -7.77
N LYS A 150 2.17 -14.61 -6.66
CA LYS A 150 0.78 -14.76 -6.22
C LYS A 150 0.08 -13.42 -6.00
N THR A 151 0.81 -12.45 -5.43
CA THR A 151 0.25 -11.14 -5.12
C THR A 151 0.02 -10.33 -6.38
N GLU A 152 0.97 -10.35 -7.31
CA GLU A 152 0.88 -9.64 -8.60
C GLU A 152 -0.28 -10.15 -9.45
N GLU A 153 -0.43 -11.48 -9.55
CA GLU A 153 -1.56 -12.12 -10.22
C GLU A 153 -2.89 -11.77 -9.54
N LEU A 154 -2.93 -11.74 -8.20
CA LEU A 154 -4.14 -11.46 -7.43
C LEU A 154 -4.63 -10.02 -7.61
N ILE A 155 -3.73 -9.03 -7.57
CA ILE A 155 -4.11 -7.61 -7.62
C ILE A 155 -4.04 -7.01 -9.03
N GLY A 156 -3.52 -7.76 -10.01
CA GLY A 156 -3.41 -7.32 -11.39
C GLY A 156 -2.35 -6.24 -11.59
N VAL A 157 -1.11 -6.52 -11.19
CA VAL A 157 0.02 -5.60 -11.44
C VAL A 157 0.32 -5.57 -12.94
N PHE A 158 0.47 -4.36 -13.51
CA PHE A 158 0.95 -4.18 -14.88
C PHE A 158 2.35 -3.56 -14.87
N GLY A 159 3.13 -3.83 -15.92
CA GLY A 159 4.51 -3.38 -15.99
C GLY A 159 5.23 -3.92 -17.23
N SER A 160 6.48 -3.52 -17.39
CA SER A 160 7.40 -4.00 -18.42
C SER A 160 8.53 -4.80 -17.79
N HIS A 161 9.20 -5.62 -18.60
CA HIS A 161 10.38 -6.36 -18.20
C HIS A 161 11.61 -5.52 -18.50
N GLU A 162 12.20 -4.95 -17.45
CA GLU A 162 13.34 -4.03 -17.57
C GLU A 162 14.67 -4.72 -17.24
N GLY A 163 14.64 -5.92 -16.65
CA GLY A 163 15.85 -6.68 -16.33
C GLY A 163 16.78 -5.98 -15.33
N VAL A 164 16.22 -5.13 -14.45
CA VAL A 164 16.98 -4.38 -13.45
C VAL A 164 17.49 -5.34 -12.37
N GLU A 165 18.81 -5.34 -12.19
CA GLU A 165 19.54 -6.27 -11.32
C GLU A 165 18.96 -6.43 -9.90
N ASN A 166 18.58 -5.32 -9.25
CA ASN A 166 18.02 -5.31 -7.89
C ASN A 166 16.61 -4.73 -7.81
N THR A 167 15.86 -4.84 -8.90
CA THR A 167 14.40 -4.64 -8.93
C THR A 167 13.85 -5.65 -9.93
N PRO A 168 13.83 -6.94 -9.55
CA PRO A 168 13.55 -8.01 -10.49
C PRO A 168 12.16 -7.88 -11.10
N ASP A 169 12.04 -8.32 -12.35
CA ASP A 169 10.75 -8.41 -13.02
C ASP A 169 9.83 -9.43 -12.32
N GLY A 170 8.54 -9.28 -12.59
CA GLY A 170 7.48 -10.13 -12.04
C GLY A 170 6.49 -10.59 -13.10
N LYS A 171 5.31 -10.99 -12.65
CA LYS A 171 4.20 -11.43 -13.50
C LYS A 171 3.26 -10.27 -13.74
N PHE A 172 3.44 -9.62 -14.88
CA PHE A 172 2.76 -8.38 -15.19
C PHE A 172 1.67 -8.56 -16.25
N LEU A 173 0.57 -7.84 -16.07
CA LEU A 173 -0.34 -7.49 -17.15
C LEU A 173 0.35 -6.52 -18.13
N PRO A 174 -0.08 -6.47 -19.41
CA PRO A 174 0.45 -5.51 -20.36
C PRO A 174 0.31 -4.06 -19.86
N PRO A 175 1.37 -3.23 -19.96
CA PRO A 175 1.30 -1.85 -19.51
C PRO A 175 0.42 -1.02 -20.44
N PRO A 176 -0.21 0.06 -19.93
CA PRO A 176 -0.91 1.01 -20.78
C PRO A 176 0.07 1.68 -21.75
N LYS A 177 -0.46 2.16 -22.89
CA LYS A 177 0.35 2.93 -23.84
C LYS A 177 0.89 4.20 -23.16
N PRO A 178 2.19 4.51 -23.30
CA PRO A 178 2.74 5.75 -22.78
C PRO A 178 2.05 6.99 -23.34
N ARG A 179 1.98 8.04 -22.53
CA ARG A 179 1.51 9.37 -22.92
C ARG A 179 2.59 10.08 -23.74
N CYS A 180 2.18 11.11 -24.52
CA CYS A 180 3.11 11.79 -25.43
C CYS A 180 4.36 12.35 -24.73
N TYR A 181 4.23 12.90 -23.51
CA TYR A 181 5.39 13.41 -22.76
C TYR A 181 6.29 12.29 -22.23
N GLU A 182 5.73 11.12 -21.89
CA GLU A 182 6.49 9.95 -21.43
C GLU A 182 7.38 9.42 -22.57
N LEU A 183 6.89 9.43 -23.81
CA LEU A 183 7.68 9.09 -24.99
C LEU A 183 8.83 10.07 -25.25
N VAL A 184 8.64 11.36 -24.97
CA VAL A 184 9.70 12.38 -25.10
C VAL A 184 10.78 12.14 -24.05
N VAL A 185 10.38 11.87 -22.80
CA VAL A 185 11.31 11.53 -21.71
C VAL A 185 12.09 10.26 -22.05
N GLN A 186 11.41 9.20 -22.48
CA GLN A 186 12.05 7.93 -22.86
C GLN A 186 13.10 8.14 -23.96
N LYS A 187 12.78 8.92 -25.01
CA LYS A 187 13.73 9.23 -26.09
C LYS A 187 14.95 10.02 -25.59
N ALA A 188 14.76 10.90 -24.61
CA ALA A 188 15.87 11.64 -24.00
C ALA A 188 16.76 10.72 -23.16
N CYS A 189 16.17 9.85 -22.33
CA CYS A 189 16.91 8.86 -21.54
C CYS A 189 17.76 7.94 -22.44
N GLN A 190 17.17 7.41 -23.52
CA GLN A 190 17.87 6.57 -24.49
C GLN A 190 19.09 7.27 -25.11
N LYS A 191 18.97 8.56 -25.47
CA LYS A 191 20.11 9.33 -25.99
C LYS A 191 21.24 9.52 -24.98
N LEU A 192 20.90 9.55 -23.70
CA LEU A 192 21.84 9.73 -22.59
C LEU A 192 22.39 8.40 -22.06
N GLY A 193 21.95 7.26 -22.61
CA GLY A 193 22.29 5.93 -22.08
C GLY A 193 21.72 5.66 -20.69
N ILE A 194 20.66 6.38 -20.32
CA ILE A 194 19.88 6.11 -19.10
C ILE A 194 18.83 5.07 -19.49
N PRO A 195 18.81 3.90 -18.84
CA PRO A 195 17.78 2.89 -19.07
C PRO A 195 16.38 3.46 -18.82
#